data_AF-A0A935HAL2-F1
#
_entry.id   AF-A0A935HAL2-F1
#
_cell.length_a   1.000
_cell.length_b   1.000
_cell.length_c   1.000
_cell.angle_alpha   90.00
_cell.angle_beta   90.00
_cell.angle_gamma   90.00
#
_symmetry.space_group_name_H-M   'P 1'
#
loop_
_entity.id
_entity.type
_entity.pdbx_description
1 polymer ?
#
loop_
_entity_poly.entity_id
_entity_poly.type
_entity_poly.pdbx_seq_one_letter_code
_entity_poly.pdbx_strand_id
1 'polypeptide(L)' 'MKIVLDTDVIVAALRSPSGACAELLRRARRAELALSASVSLFMEYEAVCTRHG' A
#
# COMPACT_ATOMS: atom_id res chain seq x y z
N MET A 1 14.05 5.71 5.22
CA MET A 1 13.84 4.34 5.77
C MET A 1 13.14 3.49 4.72
N LYS A 2 13.57 2.24 4.52
CA LYS A 2 12.94 1.31 3.56
C LYS A 2 11.92 0.43 4.28
N ILE A 3 10.69 0.37 3.78
CA ILE A 3 9.60 -0.39 4.38
C ILE A 3 8.88 -1.25 3.35
N VAL A 4 8.29 -2.36 3.80
CA VAL A 4 7.30 -3.13 3.06
C VAL A 4 5.94 -2.78 3.64
N LEU A 5 4.96 -2.51 2.79
CA LEU A 5 3.57 -2.35 3.20
C LEU A 5 2.84 -3.65 2.92
N ASP A 6 1.96 -4.03 3.84
CA ASP A 6 0.99 -5.09 3.62
C ASP A 6 -0.10 -4.62 2.64
N THR A 7 -0.78 -5.57 2.00
CA THR A 7 -1.84 -5.35 1.03
C THR A 7 -3.01 -4.57 1.63
N ASP A 8 -3.38 -4.86 2.87
CA ASP A 8 -4.48 -4.19 3.57
C ASP A 8 -4.22 -2.69 3.78
N VAL A 9 -2.97 -2.29 4.04
CA VAL A 9 -2.54 -0.89 4.19
C VAL A 9 -2.73 -0.15 2.88
N ILE A 10 -2.36 -0.75 1.75
CA ILE A 10 -2.55 -0.14 0.42
C ILE A 10 -4.05 0.02 0.13
N VAL A 11 -4.84 -1.03 0.35
CA VAL A 11 -6.30 -0.99 0.13
C VAL A 11 -6.96 0.07 1.02
N ALA A 12 -6.62 0.12 2.31
CA ALA A 12 -7.15 1.10 3.25
C ALA A 12 -6.77 2.54 2.86
N ALA A 13 -5.52 2.75 2.40
CA ALA A 13 -5.05 4.04 1.92
C ALA A 13 -5.83 4.52 0.68
N LEU A 14 -6.14 3.62 -0.25
CA LEU A 14 -6.89 3.94 -1.47
C LEU A 14 -8.38 4.19 -1.20
N ARG A 15 -8.97 3.51 -0.21
CA ARG A 15 -10.38 3.69 0.19
C ARG A 15 -10.63 4.93 1.04
N SER A 16 -9.62 5.39 1.79
CA SER A 16 -9.75 6.56 2.69
C SER A 16 -8.55 7.51 2.57
N PRO A 17 -8.66 8.57 1.74
CA PRO A 17 -7.57 9.51 1.50
C PRO A 17 -7.14 10.32 2.74
N SER A 18 -7.99 10.47 3.76
CA SER A 18 -7.68 11.20 4.99
C SER A 18 -7.09 10.30 6.10
N GLY A 19 -7.07 8.98 5.92
CA GLY A 19 -6.61 8.03 6.93
C GLY A 19 -5.09 7.96 7.10
N ALA A 20 -4.65 7.30 8.18
CA ALA A 20 -3.24 7.08 8.48
C ALA A 20 -2.51 6.27 7.39
N CYS A 21 -3.18 5.28 6.79
CA CYS A 21 -2.61 4.50 5.68
C CYS A 21 -2.32 5.38 4.46
N ALA A 22 -3.18 6.35 4.14
CA ALA A 22 -2.95 7.30 3.06
C ALA A 22 -1.80 8.27 3.36
N GLU A 23 -1.53 8.54 4.64
CA GLU A 23 -0.36 9.33 5.04
C GLU A 23 0.95 8.59 4.72
N LEU A 24 1.02 7.27 4.92
CA LEU A 24 2.20 6.48 4.55
C LEU A 24 2.52 6.62 3.05
N LEU A 25 1.50 6.57 2.19
CA LEU A 25 1.68 6.79 0.74
C LEU A 25 2.10 8.23 0.41
N ARG A 26 1.59 9.24 1.14
CA ARG A 26 2.02 10.64 0.96
C ARG A 26 3.49 10.83 1.34
N ARG A 27 3.93 10.24 2.45
CA ARG A 27 5.33 10.28 2.89
C ARG A 27 6.24 9.56 1.90
N ALA A 28 5.80 8.44 1.34
CA ALA A 28 6.51 7.77 0.25
C ALA A 28 6.63 8.67 -1.00
N ARG A 29 5.55 9.36 -1.41
CA ARG A 29 5.59 10.33 -2.53
C ARG A 29 6.52 11.52 -2.26
N ARG A 30 6.66 11.94 -1.00
CA ARG A 30 7.61 12.98 -0.56
C ARG A 30 9.04 12.46 -0.35
N ALA A 31 9.31 11.21 -0.73
CA ALA A 31 10.61 10.54 -0.54
C ALA A 31 11.08 10.42 0.92
N GLU A 32 10.19 10.58 1.89
CA GLU A 32 10.47 10.39 3.32
C GLU A 32 10.57 8.90 3.69
N LEU A 33 9.88 8.05 2.92
CA LEU A 33 9.88 6.59 3.01
C LEU A 33 10.18 5.98 1.65
N ALA A 34 11.02 4.96 1.61
CA ALA A 34 11.24 4.14 0.42
C ALA A 34 10.37 2.89 0.52
N LEU A 35 9.42 2.73 -0.40
CA LEU A 35 8.60 1.52 -0.47
C LEU A 35 9.37 0.41 -1.19
N SER A 36 9.34 -0.78 -0.60
CA SER A 36 9.85 -2.00 -1.20
C SER A 36 8.69 -2.91 -1.53
N ALA A 37 8.70 -3.47 -2.74
CA ALA A 37 7.74 -4.46 -3.17
C ALA A 37 8.46 -5.64 -3.83
N SER A 38 7.84 -6.81 -3.79
CA SER A 38 8.27 -8.02 -4.46
C SER A 38 7.15 -8.52 -5.36
N VAL A 39 7.46 -9.41 -6.30
CA VAL A 39 6.46 -9.98 -7.20
C VAL A 39 5.33 -10.68 -6.41
N SER A 40 5.67 -11.41 -5.35
CA SER A 40 4.70 -12.08 -4.48
C SER A 40 3.70 -11.11 -3.84
N LEU A 41 4.15 -9.93 -3.39
CA LEU A 41 3.27 -8.91 -2.83
C LEU A 41 2.31 -8.33 -3.87
N PHE A 42 2.76 -8.16 -5.12
CA PHE A 42 1.88 -7.72 -6.20
C PHE A 42 0.83 -8.76 -6.58
N MET A 43 1.16 -10.06 -6.55
CA MET A 43 0.18 -11.12 -6.77
C MET A 43 -0.90 -11.12 -5.68
N GLU A 44 -0.53 -10.89 -4.43
CA GLU A 44 -1.48 -10.80 -3.31
C GLU A 44 -2.40 -9.58 -3.45
N TYR A 45 -1.83 -8.42 -3.80
CA TYR A 45 -2.61 -7.22 -4.09
C TYR A 45 -3.64 -7.45 -5.20
N GLU A 46 -3.22 -8.07 -6.31
CA GLU A 46 -4.13 -8.38 -7.42
C GLU A 46 -5.23 -9.36 -6.98
N ALA A 47 -4.89 -10.42 -6.24
CA ALA A 47 -5.86 -11.37 -5.71
C ALA A 47 -6.88 -10.70 -4.78
N VAL A 48 -6.47 -9.74 -3.94
CA VAL A 48 -7.37 -8.97 -3.07
C VAL A 48 -8.26 -8.02 -3.87
N CYS A 49 -7.70 -7.29 -4.84
CA CYS A 49 -8.46 -6.35 -5.68
C CYS A 49 -9.46 -7.05 -6.61
N THR A 50 -9.16 -8.27 -7.03
CA THR A 50 -10.01 -9.08 -7.91
C THR A 50 -10.92 -10.05 -7.16
N ARG A 51 -10.78 -10.16 -5.84
CA ARG A 51 -11.68 -10.96 -5.00
C ARG A 51 -13.09 -10.40 -5.14
N HIS A 52 -13.96 -11.20 -5.74
CA HIS A 52 -15.37 -10.86 -5.85
C HIS A 52 -15.95 -10.84 -4.43
N GLY A 53 -16.58 -9.71 -4.07
CA GLY A 53 -17.41 -9.59 -2.87
C GLY A 53 -18.78 -10.19 -3.11
#